data_AF-A0A7I7NTB0-F1
#
_entry.id   AF-A0A7I7NTB0-F1
#
_cell.length_a   1.000
_cell.length_b   1.000
_cell.length_c   1.000
_cell.angle_alpha   90.00
_cell.angle_beta   90.00
_cell.angle_gamma   90.00
#
_symmetry.space_group_name_H-M   'P 1'
#
loop_
_entity.id
_entity.type
_entity.pdbx_description
1 polymer ?
#
loop_
_entity_poly.entity_id
_entity_poly.type
_entity_poly.pdbx_seq_one_letter_code
_entity_poly.pdbx_strand_id
1 'polypeptide(L)'
;MIAAKWGFSRTQLDEFSAGSHDKAARATKDGLFDNELIPIAGLAADEFIRPGTTVQTLAGLQPAFYSEAMNARFPQINWEITAGNSSPLSDGSAAVMIASGEAAKKRPAPAGPPPPPPWWAPIRSTC
;
A
#
# COMPACT_ATOMS: atom_id res chain seq x y z
N MET A 1 5.04 21.11 1.56
CA MET A 1 3.92 20.20 1.90
C MET A 1 2.94 20.14 0.76
N ILE A 2 2.62 18.95 0.29
CA ILE A 2 1.79 18.73 -0.89
C ILE A 2 0.32 19.06 -0.59
N ALA A 3 -0.23 18.60 0.54
CA ALA A 3 -1.64 18.85 0.89
C ALA A 3 -1.98 20.35 0.94
N ALA A 4 -1.20 21.16 1.65
CA ALA A 4 -1.42 22.61 1.70
C ALA A 4 -1.21 23.31 0.34
N LYS A 5 -0.21 22.89 -0.45
CA LYS A 5 0.07 23.48 -1.77
C LYS A 5 -1.07 23.25 -2.76
N TRP A 6 -1.72 22.09 -2.69
CA TRP A 6 -2.74 21.66 -3.64
C TRP A 6 -4.16 21.65 -3.06
N GLY A 7 -4.34 22.11 -1.81
CA GLY A 7 -5.64 22.22 -1.16
C GLY A 7 -6.32 20.88 -0.86
N PHE A 8 -5.56 19.82 -0.59
CA PHE A 8 -6.17 18.54 -0.17
C PHE A 8 -6.69 18.65 1.26
N SER A 9 -7.99 18.41 1.42
CA SER A 9 -8.67 18.42 2.72
C SER A 9 -8.42 17.13 3.51
N ARG A 10 -8.60 17.19 4.84
CA ARG A 10 -8.58 16.01 5.71
C ARG A 10 -9.46 14.88 5.19
N THR A 11 -10.69 15.20 4.83
CA THR A 11 -11.68 14.22 4.39
C THR A 11 -11.22 13.48 3.14
N GLN A 12 -10.66 14.18 2.15
CA GLN A 12 -10.15 13.54 0.92
C GLN A 12 -8.99 12.58 1.21
N LEU A 13 -8.09 12.95 2.13
CA LEU A 13 -6.97 12.10 2.52
C LEU A 13 -7.44 10.85 3.28
N ASP A 14 -8.41 11.03 4.17
CA ASP A 14 -8.97 9.93 4.95
C ASP A 14 -9.85 9.00 4.08
N GLU A 15 -10.60 9.54 3.11
CA GLU A 15 -11.34 8.76 2.10
C GLU A 15 -10.41 7.88 1.26
N PHE A 16 -9.30 8.45 0.79
CA PHE A 16 -8.29 7.71 0.05
C PHE A 16 -7.73 6.55 0.88
N SER A 17 -7.43 6.82 2.15
CA SER A 17 -6.81 5.86 3.07
C SER A 17 -7.78 4.74 3.46
N ALA A 18 -9.04 5.08 3.76
CA ALA A 18 -10.10 4.09 4.00
C ALA A 18 -10.31 3.21 2.77
N GLY A 19 -10.36 3.81 1.57
CA GLY A 19 -10.45 3.06 0.32
C GLY A 19 -9.24 2.17 0.05
N SER A 20 -8.04 2.58 0.45
CA SER A 20 -6.82 1.77 0.37
C SER A 20 -6.92 0.51 1.24
N HIS A 21 -7.32 0.67 2.51
CA HIS A 21 -7.53 -0.45 3.43
C HIS A 21 -8.61 -1.42 2.95
N ASP A 22 -9.72 -0.91 2.42
CA ASP A 22 -10.79 -1.75 1.87
C ASP A 22 -10.34 -2.56 0.64
N LYS A 23 -9.57 -1.95 -0.27
CA LYS A 23 -9.00 -2.67 -1.42
C LYS A 23 -8.01 -3.74 -0.97
N ALA A 24 -7.10 -3.42 -0.05
CA ALA A 24 -6.12 -4.36 0.46
C ALA A 24 -6.80 -5.53 1.20
N ALA A 25 -7.79 -5.24 2.06
CA ALA A 25 -8.56 -6.26 2.76
C ALA A 25 -9.29 -7.21 1.80
N ARG A 26 -9.87 -6.68 0.72
CA ARG A 26 -10.49 -7.50 -0.33
C ARG A 26 -9.44 -8.35 -1.07
N ALA A 27 -8.32 -7.76 -1.49
CA ALA A 27 -7.26 -8.48 -2.19
C ALA A 27 -6.68 -9.64 -1.34
N THR A 28 -6.44 -9.41 -0.05
CA THR A 28 -6.02 -10.46 0.89
C THR A 28 -7.08 -11.54 1.04
N LYS A 29 -8.35 -11.16 1.23
CA LYS A 29 -9.46 -12.12 1.35
C LYS A 29 -9.63 -12.98 0.10
N ASP A 30 -9.43 -12.38 -1.07
CA ASP A 30 -9.59 -13.03 -2.37
C ASP A 30 -8.33 -13.82 -2.80
N GLY A 31 -7.31 -13.91 -1.94
CA GLY A 31 -6.08 -14.69 -2.18
C GLY A 31 -5.18 -14.10 -3.26
N LEU A 32 -5.31 -12.81 -3.58
CA LEU A 32 -4.56 -12.18 -4.68
C LEU A 32 -3.05 -12.13 -4.40
N PHE A 33 -2.65 -12.21 -3.13
CA PHE A 33 -1.25 -12.15 -2.69
C PHE A 33 -0.61 -13.53 -2.45
N ASP A 34 -1.37 -14.63 -2.60
CA ASP A 34 -0.91 -15.99 -2.24
C ASP A 34 0.30 -16.46 -3.06
N ASN A 35 0.48 -15.91 -4.25
CA ASN A 35 1.59 -16.26 -5.16
C ASN A 35 2.84 -15.41 -4.96
N GLU A 36 2.75 -14.31 -4.21
CA GLU A 36 3.81 -13.31 -4.06
C GLU A 36 4.31 -13.18 -2.62
N LEU A 37 3.48 -13.51 -1.63
CA LEU A 37 3.88 -13.56 -0.23
C LEU A 37 4.53 -14.91 0.11
N ILE A 38 5.76 -14.85 0.61
CA ILE A 38 6.44 -16.02 1.17
C ILE A 38 6.35 -15.93 2.69
N PRO A 39 5.71 -16.90 3.37
CA PRO A 39 5.59 -16.88 4.82
C PRO A 39 6.97 -16.95 5.50
N ILE A 40 7.21 -16.04 6.45
CA ILE A 40 8.45 -16.00 7.24
C ILE A 40 8.09 -16.05 8.72
N ALA A 41 8.71 -16.99 9.46
CA ALA A 41 8.48 -17.15 10.91
C ALA A 41 6.99 -17.26 11.33
N GLY A 42 6.14 -17.82 10.45
CA GLY A 42 4.70 -17.97 10.69
C GLY A 42 3.86 -16.74 10.31
N LEU A 43 4.47 -15.63 9.89
CA LEU A 43 3.78 -14.48 9.32
C LEU A 43 3.50 -14.73 7.83
N ALA A 44 2.23 -14.83 7.46
CA ALA A 44 1.77 -15.18 6.11
C ALA A 44 0.88 -14.10 5.46
N ALA A 45 0.61 -12.99 6.15
CA ALA A 45 -0.24 -11.91 5.68
C ALA A 45 0.25 -10.55 6.21
N ASP A 46 -0.09 -9.46 5.53
CA ASP A 46 0.26 -8.11 5.95
C ASP A 46 -0.49 -7.68 7.22
N GLU A 47 0.26 -7.29 8.25
CA GLU A 47 -0.30 -6.93 9.56
C GLU A 47 -0.93 -5.53 9.60
N PHE A 48 -0.65 -4.69 8.60
CA PHE A 48 -1.08 -3.29 8.57
C PHE A 48 -2.43 -3.07 7.90
N ILE A 49 -3.00 -4.10 7.29
CA ILE A 49 -4.35 -4.01 6.75
C ILE A 49 -5.32 -3.91 7.95
N ARG A 50 -6.13 -2.85 7.97
CA ARG A 50 -7.13 -2.57 9.01
C ARG A 50 -8.53 -2.64 8.38
N PRO A 51 -9.14 -3.83 8.25
CA PRO A 51 -10.49 -3.97 7.70
C PRO A 51 -11.50 -3.14 8.52
N GLY A 52 -12.45 -2.51 7.84
CA GLY A 52 -13.45 -1.66 8.50
C GLY A 52 -12.95 -0.25 8.86
N THR A 53 -11.78 0.16 8.38
CA THR A 53 -11.34 1.56 8.46
C THR A 53 -12.35 2.46 7.74
N THR A 54 -12.81 3.51 8.43
CA THR A 54 -13.74 4.51 7.90
C THR A 54 -13.17 5.92 8.06
N VAL A 55 -13.69 6.86 7.27
CA VAL A 55 -13.35 8.29 7.42
C VAL A 55 -13.62 8.76 8.84
N GLN A 56 -14.71 8.31 9.47
CA GLN A 56 -15.09 8.67 10.83
C GLN A 56 -14.06 8.17 11.86
N THR A 57 -13.59 6.93 11.71
CA THR A 57 -12.53 6.40 12.59
C THR A 57 -11.20 7.11 12.38
N LEU A 58 -10.87 7.51 11.14
CA LEU A 58 -9.63 8.22 10.81
C LEU A 58 -9.65 9.68 11.28
N ALA A 59 -10.82 10.33 11.26
CA ALA A 59 -10.98 11.71 11.70
C ALA A 59 -10.62 11.91 13.19
N GLY A 60 -10.72 10.86 14.01
CA GLY A 60 -10.33 10.88 15.42
C GLY A 60 -8.82 10.92 15.67
N LEU A 61 -7.99 10.69 14.64
CA LEU A 61 -6.54 10.65 14.78
C LEU A 61 -5.94 12.06 14.81
N GLN A 62 -4.94 12.23 15.68
CA GLN A 62 -4.19 13.47 15.82
C GLN A 62 -3.24 13.69 14.62
N PRO A 63 -3.00 14.94 14.23
CA PRO A 63 -1.96 15.28 13.26
C PRO A 63 -0.58 14.77 13.71
N ALA A 64 0.09 14.00 12.85
CA ALA A 64 1.34 13.32 13.20
C ALA A 64 2.55 14.27 13.34
N PHE A 65 2.49 15.42 12.66
CA PHE A 65 3.62 16.35 12.55
C PHE A 65 3.35 17.71 13.19
N TYR A 66 2.20 17.88 13.86
CA TYR A 66 1.85 19.13 14.50
C TYR A 66 2.67 19.34 15.78
N SER A 67 3.18 20.55 15.94
CA SER A 67 3.59 21.11 17.22
C SER A 67 3.45 22.63 17.14
N GLU A 68 3.34 23.31 18.28
CA GLU A 68 3.23 24.78 18.30
C GLU A 68 4.41 25.45 17.59
N ALA A 69 5.63 24.96 17.82
CA ALA A 69 6.84 25.46 17.16
C ALA A 69 6.80 25.26 15.63
N MET A 70 6.30 24.10 15.17
CA MET A 70 6.18 23.82 13.74
C MET A 70 5.07 24.64 13.09
N ASN A 71 3.96 24.85 13.78
CA ASN A 71 2.87 25.69 13.32
C ASN A 71 3.30 27.16 13.21
N ALA A 72 4.05 27.68 14.19
CA ALA A 72 4.62 29.02 14.15
C ALA A 72 5.61 29.19 12.99
N ARG A 73 6.40 28.16 12.69
CA ARG A 73 7.36 28.16 11.58
C ARG A 73 6.68 28.12 10.21
N PHE A 74 5.50 27.49 10.12
CA PHE A 74 4.79 27.26 8.86
C PHE A 74 3.26 27.46 9.02
N PRO A 75 2.80 28.70 9.20
CA PRO A 75 1.40 29.00 9.51
C PRO A 75 0.42 28.70 8.37
N GLN A 76 0.93 28.49 7.15
CA GLN A 76 0.13 28.16 5.97
C GLN A 76 -0.29 26.68 5.87
N ILE A 77 0.03 25.86 6.87
CA ILE A 77 -0.30 24.43 6.87
C ILE A 77 -1.45 24.16 7.83
N ASN A 78 -2.41 23.36 7.37
CA ASN A 78 -3.55 22.92 8.19
C ASN A 78 -3.34 21.57 8.90
N TRP A 79 -2.14 20.98 8.80
CA TRP A 79 -1.73 19.77 9.51
C TRP A 79 -2.67 18.56 9.32
N GLU A 80 -3.00 18.26 8.06
CA GLU A 80 -3.99 17.23 7.71
C GLU A 80 -3.48 15.78 7.79
N ILE A 81 -2.16 15.60 7.93
CA ILE A 81 -1.52 14.29 7.87
C ILE A 81 -1.52 13.63 9.25
N THR A 82 -2.00 12.39 9.30
CA THR A 82 -2.10 11.56 10.51
C THR A 82 -1.48 10.19 10.29
N ALA A 83 -1.38 9.41 11.37
CA ALA A 83 -0.91 8.03 11.29
C ALA A 83 -1.81 7.16 10.37
N GLY A 84 -3.11 7.47 10.28
CA GLY A 84 -4.06 6.66 9.51
C GLY A 84 -4.16 7.04 8.03
N ASN A 85 -3.60 8.18 7.62
CA ASN A 85 -3.50 8.59 6.21
C ASN A 85 -2.05 8.71 5.71
N SER A 86 -1.13 8.06 6.43
CA SER A 86 0.27 7.89 6.06
C SER A 86 0.59 6.41 5.94
N SER A 87 1.63 6.08 5.18
CA SER A 87 2.17 4.72 5.16
C SER A 87 2.73 4.37 6.55
N PRO A 88 2.37 3.22 7.13
CA PRO A 88 2.98 2.76 8.38
C PRO A 88 4.46 2.43 8.16
N LEU A 89 5.23 2.46 9.24
CA LEU A 89 6.57 1.88 9.25
C LEU A 89 6.44 0.36 9.27
N SER A 90 7.07 -0.33 8.32
CA SER A 90 6.96 -1.78 8.15
C SER A 90 8.33 -2.41 7.94
N ASP A 91 8.50 -3.63 8.45
CA ASP A 91 9.64 -4.50 8.15
C ASP A 91 9.28 -5.47 7.03
N GLY A 92 10.13 -5.58 6.01
CA GLY A 92 9.88 -6.47 4.87
C GLY A 92 11.04 -6.50 3.87
N SER A 93 11.03 -7.50 2.99
CA SER A 93 11.97 -7.60 1.86
C SER A 93 11.26 -8.11 0.61
N ALA A 94 11.81 -7.76 -0.56
CA ALA A 94 11.29 -8.20 -1.84
C ALA A 94 12.45 -8.49 -2.80
N ALA A 95 12.24 -9.44 -3.72
CA ALA A 95 13.19 -9.78 -4.77
C ALA A 95 12.48 -9.86 -6.12
N VAL A 96 13.11 -9.33 -7.17
CA VAL A 96 12.61 -9.38 -8.55
C VAL A 96 13.71 -9.89 -9.45
N MET A 97 13.41 -10.89 -10.28
CA MET A 97 14.33 -11.40 -11.30
C MET A 97 13.98 -10.80 -12.66
N ILE A 98 14.96 -10.13 -13.29
CA ILE A 98 14.83 -9.58 -14.64
C ILE A 98 15.80 -10.32 -15.55
N ALA A 99 15.32 -10.80 -16.70
CA ALA A 99 16.12 -11.55 -17.66
C ALA A 99 15.70 -11.23 -19.10
N SER A 100 16.64 -11.38 -20.05
CA SER A 100 16.28 -11.35 -21.47
C SER A 100 15.41 -12.57 -21.83
N GLY A 101 14.60 -12.45 -22.87
CA GLY A 101 13.78 -13.56 -23.36
C GLY A 101 14.60 -14.80 -23.72
N GLU A 102 15.82 -14.63 -24.21
CA GLU A 102 16.74 -15.75 -24.48
C GLU A 102 17.25 -16.41 -23.20
N ALA A 103 17.63 -15.63 -22.19
CA ALA A 103 18.12 -16.16 -20.90
C ALA A 103 17.03 -16.93 -20.15
N ALA A 104 15.78 -16.43 -20.19
CA ALA A 104 14.61 -17.09 -19.61
C ALA A 104 14.25 -18.41 -20.30
N LYS A 105 14.54 -18.58 -21.60
CA LYS A 105 14.34 -19.86 -22.32
C LYS A 105 15.43 -20.88 -21.99
N LYS A 106 16.66 -20.43 -21.76
CA LYS A 106 17.84 -21.28 -21.48
C LYS A 106 17.87 -21.81 -20.05
N ARG A 107 17.21 -21.13 -19.11
CA ARG A 107 17.08 -21.55 -17.71
C ARG A 107 15.60 -21.70 -17.42
N PRO A 108 15.07 -22.94 -17.24
CA PRO A 108 13.69 -23.07 -16.76
C PRO A 108 13.59 -22.26 -15.46
N ALA A 109 12.52 -21.46 -15.35
CA ALA A 109 12.27 -20.73 -14.11
C ALA A 109 12.38 -21.71 -12.93
N PRO A 110 12.97 -21.32 -11.79
CA PRO A 110 12.84 -22.14 -10.58
C PRO A 110 11.36 -22.47 -10.41
N ALA A 111 11.02 -23.71 -10.00
CA ALA A 111 9.63 -24.18 -9.87
C ALA A 111 8.78 -23.06 -9.24
N GLY A 112 8.04 -22.36 -10.11
CA GLY A 112 7.47 -21.06 -9.77
C GLY A 112 6.16 -21.24 -9.02
N PRO A 113 5.61 -20.16 -8.45
CA PRO A 113 4.24 -20.17 -7.95
C PRO A 113 3.27 -20.61 -9.06
N PRO A 114 2.08 -21.12 -8.71
CA PRO A 114 1.12 -21.65 -9.66
C PRO A 114 0.78 -20.64 -10.77
N PRO A 115 0.31 -21.11 -11.94
CA PRO A 115 0.01 -20.24 -13.06
C PRO A 115 -0.92 -19.09 -12.65
N PRO A 116 -0.74 -17.89 -13.21
CA PRO A 116 -1.52 -16.73 -12.83
C PRO A 116 -3.00 -16.97 -13.12
N PRO A 117 -3.90 -16.42 -12.30
CA PRO A 117 -5.33 -16.60 -12.45
C PRO A 117 -5.85 -15.96 -13.77
N PRO A 118 -7.02 -16.39 -14.26
CA PRO A 118 -7.52 -16.05 -15.61
C PRO A 118 -7.64 -14.55 -15.91
N TRP A 119 -7.77 -13.71 -14.87
CA TRP A 119 -7.89 -12.26 -15.01
C TRP A 119 -6.56 -11.54 -15.31
N TRP A 120 -5.41 -12.24 -15.28
CA TRP A 120 -4.08 -11.71 -15.61
C TRP A 120 -3.77 -11.70 -17.13
N ALA A 121 -4.59 -12.37 -17.94
CA ALA A 121 -4.38 -12.52 -19.38
C ALA A 121 -4.32 -11.21 -20.22
N PRO A 122 -5.04 -10.11 -19.92
CA PRO A 122 -5.08 -8.94 -20.82
C PRO A 122 -3.76 -8.16 -20.90
N ILE A 123 -2.89 -8.26 -19.90
CA ILE A 123 -1.63 -7.49 -19.80
C ILE A 123 -0.56 -7.99 -20.79
N ARG A 124 -0.68 -9.22 -21.30
CA ARG A 124 0.29 -9.79 -22.25
C ARG A 124 0.12 -9.34 -23.70
N SER A 125 -0.96 -8.66 -24.06
CA SER A 125 -1.21 -8.32 -25.48
C SER A 125 -0.47 -7.08 -25.99
N THR A 126 0.29 -6.39 -25.13
CA THR A 126 0.99 -5.13 -25.45
C THR A 126 2.51 -5.16 -25.25
N CYS A 127 3.13 -6.34 -25.17
CA CYS A 127 4.59 -6.48 -25.21
C CYS A 127 5.03 -7.41 -26.34
#